data_AF-A0A7T8KA87-F1
#
_entry.id   AF-A0A7T8KA87-F1
#
_cell.length_a   1.000
_cell.length_b   1.000
_cell.length_c   1.000
_cell.angle_alpha   90.00
_cell.angle_beta   90.00
_cell.angle_gamma   90.00
#
_symmetry.space_group_name_H-M   'P 1'
#
loop_
_entity.id
_entity.type
_entity.pdbx_description
1 polymer ?
#
loop_
_entity_poly.entity_id
_entity_poly.type
_entity_poly.pdbx_seq_one_letter_code
_entity_poly.pdbx_strand_id
1 'polypeptide(L)'
;AFIADIDAKTGASLKLTILNPKGRIWTMVAGGGASVIYADTVSAYGGASELANYGEYSGAPSEQQTYDYAKTILSLMTKEQHDNGKVLIIGGGIANFTNVAATFKGIVRAIEEYQNKLKEFNITIFVRRAGPNYQEGLRVMREVGKNLEIPIHSNAEKSTTTANFLLPSSADIKVVEPVQGSELGAMFSSQTRAIVWGLQIRAVQGMVDFDYVCQRPKPSVACMVYPMVGGDSKQNFYWGHKEILIPVYKSMDDAMKKHPDASVMVNFASLRSAYDSTLEAMEYPQIKSIVIIAEGIPENFTRKIIVKAKDKNVNIIGPATVGGIKPGCFKIGNSGGMMDNLLHSKLYRPGSVAYVSRSGGMSNELNNIVSQKTNGVYEGVAIGGDRYPVTTFLDHLLRFENIN
;
A
#
# COMPACT_ATOMS: atom_id res chain seq x y z
N ALA A 1 8.47 -23.08 5.55
CA ALA A 1 8.27 -23.17 7.02
C ALA A 1 8.73 -21.89 7.73
N PHE A 2 10.03 -21.57 7.74
CA PHE A 2 10.57 -20.39 8.45
C PHE A 2 9.87 -19.06 8.12
N ILE A 3 9.70 -18.71 6.84
CA ILE A 3 9.03 -17.46 6.44
C ILE A 3 7.58 -17.40 6.94
N ALA A 4 6.84 -18.51 6.86
CA ALA A 4 5.46 -18.57 7.35
C ALA A 4 5.36 -18.41 8.88
N ASP A 5 6.37 -18.86 9.63
CA ASP A 5 6.45 -18.65 11.08
C ASP A 5 6.71 -17.18 11.43
N ILE A 6 7.55 -16.47 10.67
CA ILE A 6 7.74 -15.02 10.86
C ILE A 6 6.46 -14.26 10.50
N ASP A 7 5.83 -14.59 9.38
CA ASP A 7 4.58 -14.00 8.89
C ASP A 7 3.47 -14.07 9.94
N ALA A 8 3.31 -15.22 10.60
CA ALA A 8 2.31 -15.41 11.66
C ALA A 8 2.54 -14.55 12.93
N LYS A 9 3.75 -14.00 13.10
CA LYS A 9 4.17 -13.25 14.30
C LYS A 9 4.24 -11.73 14.05
N THR A 10 3.83 -11.26 12.88
CA THR A 10 3.92 -9.85 12.49
C THR A 10 2.60 -9.33 11.91
N GLY A 11 2.41 -8.00 11.94
CA GLY A 11 1.34 -7.33 11.20
C GLY A 11 1.71 -7.03 9.74
N ALA A 12 2.98 -7.24 9.37
CA ALA A 12 3.44 -7.23 7.99
C ALA A 12 3.03 -8.52 7.25
N SER A 13 3.16 -8.56 5.93
CA SER A 13 3.03 -9.80 5.14
C SER A 13 4.38 -10.21 4.60
N LEU A 14 4.74 -11.48 4.79
CA LEU A 14 5.97 -12.11 4.31
C LEU A 14 5.60 -13.46 3.69
N LYS A 15 5.67 -13.58 2.37
CA LYS A 15 5.26 -14.79 1.65
C LYS A 15 6.40 -15.28 0.77
N LEU A 16 6.69 -16.58 0.82
CA LEU A 16 7.69 -17.20 -0.04
C LEU A 16 7.26 -18.61 -0.46
N THR A 17 7.28 -18.84 -1.76
CA THR A 17 7.02 -20.12 -2.41
C THR A 17 8.16 -20.40 -3.39
N ILE A 18 8.74 -21.59 -3.28
CA ILE A 18 9.79 -22.02 -4.21
C ILE A 18 9.13 -22.75 -5.37
N LEU A 19 9.41 -22.30 -6.59
CA LEU A 19 8.86 -22.82 -7.84
C LEU A 19 9.86 -23.77 -8.48
N ASN A 20 11.07 -23.26 -8.74
CA ASN A 20 12.19 -24.01 -9.28
C ASN A 20 13.46 -23.69 -8.46
N PRO A 21 13.86 -24.53 -7.47
CA PRO A 21 15.02 -24.23 -6.64
C PRO A 21 16.35 -24.10 -7.41
N LYS A 22 16.41 -24.65 -8.64
CA LYS A 22 17.59 -24.57 -9.52
C LYS A 22 17.55 -23.38 -10.49
N GLY A 23 16.40 -22.72 -10.60
CA GLY A 23 16.21 -21.57 -11.47
C GLY A 23 17.19 -20.44 -11.15
N ARG A 24 17.61 -19.71 -12.18
CA ARG A 24 18.56 -18.62 -12.03
C ARG A 24 17.93 -17.27 -11.69
N ILE A 25 16.62 -17.10 -11.86
CA ILE A 25 15.93 -15.82 -11.64
C ILE A 25 15.23 -15.85 -10.28
N TRP A 26 15.77 -15.09 -9.33
CA TRP A 26 15.23 -14.95 -7.98
C TRP A 26 14.59 -13.58 -7.81
N THR A 27 13.50 -13.53 -7.06
CA THR A 27 12.75 -12.29 -6.82
C THR A 27 12.63 -12.02 -5.33
N MET A 28 12.86 -10.77 -4.94
CA MET A 28 12.60 -10.23 -3.60
C MET A 28 11.83 -8.93 -3.79
N VAL A 29 10.54 -9.07 -4.06
CA VAL A 29 9.69 -7.95 -4.49
C VAL A 29 8.79 -7.50 -3.35
N ALA A 30 8.64 -6.19 -3.19
CA ALA A 30 7.84 -5.64 -2.12
C ALA A 30 6.43 -5.23 -2.57
N GLY A 31 5.41 -5.85 -1.97
CA GLY A 31 4.00 -5.70 -2.29
C GLY A 31 3.46 -6.82 -3.17
N GLY A 32 2.40 -7.49 -2.73
CA GLY A 32 1.79 -8.60 -3.46
C GLY A 32 1.34 -8.29 -4.90
N GLY A 33 0.81 -7.08 -5.15
CA GLY A 33 0.46 -6.69 -6.53
C GLY A 33 1.68 -6.52 -7.42
N ALA A 34 2.77 -5.99 -6.87
CA ALA A 34 4.02 -5.85 -7.61
C ALA A 34 4.68 -7.22 -7.84
N SER A 35 4.70 -8.13 -6.86
CA SER A 35 5.33 -9.45 -7.02
C SER A 35 4.70 -10.25 -8.15
N VAL A 36 3.37 -10.21 -8.30
CA VAL A 36 2.66 -10.83 -9.44
C VAL A 36 3.15 -10.22 -10.74
N ILE A 37 3.14 -8.90 -10.84
CA ILE A 37 3.57 -8.18 -12.02
C ILE A 37 5.01 -8.50 -12.42
N TYR A 38 5.95 -8.55 -11.46
CA TYR A 38 7.34 -8.92 -11.75
C TYR A 38 7.44 -10.37 -12.24
N ALA A 39 6.66 -11.31 -11.68
CA ALA A 39 6.62 -12.70 -12.14
C ALA A 39 6.01 -12.84 -13.55
N ASP A 40 4.94 -12.09 -13.83
CA ASP A 40 4.31 -12.01 -15.16
C ASP A 40 5.32 -11.48 -16.18
N THR A 41 6.05 -10.42 -15.84
CA THR A 41 7.11 -9.86 -16.69
C THR A 41 8.21 -10.89 -16.96
N VAL A 42 8.73 -11.56 -15.94
CA VAL A 42 9.76 -12.61 -16.14
C VAL A 42 9.24 -13.70 -17.08
N SER A 43 7.99 -14.11 -16.90
CA SER A 43 7.35 -15.13 -17.74
C SER A 43 7.14 -14.66 -19.18
N ALA A 44 6.70 -13.42 -19.38
CA ALA A 44 6.49 -12.81 -20.70
C ALA A 44 7.78 -12.68 -21.52
N TYR A 45 8.93 -12.49 -20.86
CA TYR A 45 10.25 -12.50 -21.51
C TYR A 45 10.89 -13.90 -21.59
N GLY A 46 10.10 -14.97 -21.45
CA GLY A 46 10.55 -16.35 -21.63
C GLY A 46 11.31 -16.95 -20.44
N GLY A 47 11.36 -16.27 -19.30
CA GLY A 47 12.08 -16.69 -18.09
C GLY A 47 11.27 -17.59 -17.16
N ALA A 48 10.07 -18.04 -17.54
CA ALA A 48 9.17 -18.79 -16.66
C ALA A 48 9.79 -20.08 -16.08
N SER A 49 10.52 -20.85 -16.91
CA SER A 49 11.20 -22.08 -16.45
C SER A 49 12.38 -21.79 -15.51
N GLU A 50 12.92 -20.58 -15.56
CA GLU A 50 14.06 -20.12 -14.76
C GLU A 50 13.64 -19.32 -13.50
N LEU A 51 12.34 -19.06 -13.32
CA LEU A 51 11.82 -18.35 -12.16
C LEU A 51 11.87 -19.25 -10.92
N ALA A 52 12.74 -18.91 -9.99
CA ALA A 52 13.05 -19.78 -8.87
C ALA A 52 12.03 -19.72 -7.75
N ASN A 53 11.45 -18.54 -7.51
CA ASN A 53 10.53 -18.30 -6.42
C ASN A 53 9.45 -17.29 -6.80
N TYR A 54 8.31 -17.43 -6.14
CA TYR A 54 7.28 -16.40 -6.03
C TYR A 54 7.16 -16.01 -4.57
N GLY A 55 7.13 -14.72 -4.28
CA GLY A 55 7.04 -14.23 -2.92
C GLY A 55 6.99 -12.71 -2.85
N GLU A 56 6.65 -12.21 -1.67
CA GLU A 56 6.55 -10.78 -1.42
C GLU A 56 6.81 -10.44 0.04
N TYR A 57 7.20 -9.18 0.26
CA TYR A 57 7.16 -8.56 1.58
C TYR A 57 6.39 -7.23 1.53
N SER A 58 5.46 -7.01 2.45
CA SER A 58 4.63 -5.80 2.51
C SER A 58 4.07 -5.53 3.90
N GLY A 59 3.26 -4.48 4.07
CA GLY A 59 2.76 -4.11 5.40
C GLY A 59 3.80 -3.46 6.32
N ALA A 60 4.84 -2.84 5.75
CA ALA A 60 5.94 -2.18 6.46
C ALA A 60 6.68 -3.08 7.47
N PRO A 61 7.34 -4.17 7.01
CA PRO A 61 8.15 -5.00 7.88
C PRO A 61 9.32 -4.21 8.47
N SER A 62 9.81 -4.68 9.63
CA SER A 62 10.99 -4.10 10.28
C SER A 62 12.28 -4.41 9.50
N GLU A 63 13.36 -3.71 9.86
CA GLU A 63 14.69 -4.01 9.34
C GLU A 63 15.06 -5.48 9.59
N GLN A 64 14.83 -5.99 10.81
CA GLN A 64 15.15 -7.35 11.20
C GLN A 64 14.33 -8.38 10.41
N GLN A 65 13.02 -8.17 10.27
CA GLN A 65 12.17 -9.05 9.47
C GLN A 65 12.60 -9.09 8.00
N THR A 66 13.00 -7.93 7.45
CA THR A 66 13.48 -7.86 6.07
C THR A 66 14.84 -8.55 5.92
N TYR A 67 15.74 -8.43 6.91
CA TYR A 67 17.00 -9.17 6.96
C TYR A 67 16.75 -10.68 6.99
N ASP A 68 15.86 -11.18 7.85
CA ASP A 68 15.58 -12.62 7.97
C ASP A 68 14.98 -13.18 6.67
N TYR A 69 14.10 -12.40 6.02
CA TYR A 69 13.53 -12.73 4.72
C TYR A 69 14.62 -12.75 3.62
N ALA A 70 15.44 -11.71 3.54
CA ALA A 70 16.52 -11.59 2.55
C ALA A 70 17.55 -12.71 2.71
N LYS A 71 18.04 -12.94 3.94
CA LYS A 71 18.95 -14.03 4.29
C LYS A 71 18.41 -15.39 3.86
N THR A 72 17.11 -15.63 4.01
CA THR A 72 16.49 -16.88 3.55
C THR A 72 16.58 -17.03 2.04
N ILE A 73 16.28 -15.99 1.26
CA ILE A 73 16.43 -16.01 -0.21
C ILE A 73 17.88 -16.22 -0.61
N LEU A 74 18.82 -15.48 -0.02
CA LEU A 74 20.25 -15.59 -0.31
C LEU A 74 20.79 -16.98 -0.01
N SER A 75 20.35 -17.58 1.11
CA SER A 75 20.68 -18.96 1.48
C SER A 75 20.18 -19.97 0.45
N LEU A 76 18.97 -19.80 -0.06
CA LEU A 76 18.38 -20.71 -1.04
C LEU A 76 19.02 -20.59 -2.42
N MET A 77 19.28 -19.36 -2.88
CA MET A 77 19.86 -19.14 -4.21
C MET A 77 21.34 -19.55 -4.31
N THR A 78 22.03 -19.69 -3.18
CA THR A 78 23.44 -20.09 -3.08
C THR A 78 23.63 -21.57 -2.68
N LYS A 79 22.69 -22.45 -3.07
CA LYS A 79 22.79 -23.92 -2.85
C LYS A 79 23.43 -24.68 -4.01
N GLU A 80 23.08 -24.33 -5.24
CA GLU A 80 23.58 -24.97 -6.46
C GLU A 80 24.03 -23.90 -7.46
N GLN A 81 25.15 -24.14 -8.15
CA GLN A 81 25.66 -23.22 -9.17
C GLN A 81 24.81 -23.30 -10.44
N HIS A 82 24.85 -22.26 -11.26
CA HIS A 82 24.18 -22.22 -12.56
C HIS A 82 25.16 -21.68 -13.59
N ASP A 83 25.25 -22.32 -14.76
CA ASP A 83 26.29 -22.02 -15.78
C ASP A 83 26.30 -20.55 -16.20
N ASN A 84 25.11 -19.96 -16.33
CA ASN A 84 24.92 -18.55 -16.69
C ASN A 84 24.92 -17.58 -15.49
N GLY A 85 25.39 -18.01 -14.32
CA GLY A 85 25.20 -17.28 -13.06
C GLY A 85 23.72 -17.09 -12.71
N LYS A 86 23.44 -16.31 -11.66
CA LYS A 86 22.08 -16.06 -11.17
C LYS A 86 21.77 -14.58 -11.05
N VAL A 87 20.49 -14.26 -11.06
CA VAL A 87 19.97 -12.89 -10.96
C VAL A 87 19.04 -12.78 -9.77
N LEU A 88 19.20 -11.73 -8.97
CA LEU A 88 18.27 -11.34 -7.90
C LEU A 88 17.61 -10.01 -8.25
N ILE A 89 16.29 -10.02 -8.39
CA ILE A 89 15.48 -8.83 -8.65
C ILE A 89 14.89 -8.33 -7.34
N ILE A 90 15.41 -7.22 -6.84
CA ILE A 90 14.93 -6.50 -5.64
C ILE A 90 14.03 -5.37 -6.11
N GLY A 91 12.73 -5.66 -6.20
CA GLY A 91 11.77 -4.82 -6.90
C GLY A 91 10.61 -4.32 -6.04
N GLY A 92 9.72 -3.57 -6.68
CA GLY A 92 8.38 -3.29 -6.17
C GLY A 92 7.85 -1.92 -6.61
N GLY A 93 6.54 -1.71 -6.41
CA GLY A 93 5.88 -0.42 -6.68
C GLY A 93 6.35 0.70 -5.74
N ILE A 94 5.82 1.92 -5.93
CA ILE A 94 6.04 3.03 -4.99
C ILE A 94 5.30 2.73 -3.68
N ALA A 95 6.02 2.56 -2.58
CA ALA A 95 5.39 2.29 -1.29
C ALA A 95 4.60 3.50 -0.77
N ASN A 96 3.46 3.22 -0.12
CA ASN A 96 2.69 4.25 0.58
C ASN A 96 3.27 4.52 1.99
N PHE A 97 3.56 3.48 2.77
CA PHE A 97 3.96 3.62 4.18
C PHE A 97 5.20 2.80 4.58
N THR A 98 5.63 1.83 3.77
CA THR A 98 6.86 1.08 4.05
C THR A 98 8.07 2.01 4.00
N ASN A 99 8.84 2.05 5.08
CA ASN A 99 10.09 2.78 5.13
C ASN A 99 11.17 2.04 4.33
N VAL A 100 11.47 2.54 3.13
CA VAL A 100 12.39 1.89 2.20
C VAL A 100 13.79 1.82 2.79
N ALA A 101 14.26 2.89 3.45
CA ALA A 101 15.58 2.90 4.09
C ALA A 101 15.73 1.79 5.14
N ALA A 102 14.73 1.60 6.01
CA ALA A 102 14.78 0.55 7.03
C ALA A 102 14.78 -0.86 6.41
N THR A 103 13.92 -1.11 5.42
CA THR A 103 13.89 -2.42 4.74
C THR A 103 15.19 -2.69 3.98
N PHE A 104 15.75 -1.68 3.31
CA PHE A 104 16.98 -1.84 2.54
C PHE A 104 18.20 -2.02 3.43
N LYS A 105 18.25 -1.42 4.63
CA LYS A 105 19.28 -1.74 5.63
C LYS A 105 19.30 -3.23 6.01
N GLY A 106 18.12 -3.84 6.17
CA GLY A 106 18.01 -5.27 6.44
C GLY A 106 18.54 -6.13 5.28
N ILE A 107 18.23 -5.73 4.05
CA ILE A 107 18.74 -6.37 2.83
C ILE A 107 20.26 -6.22 2.73
N VAL A 108 20.80 -5.02 2.94
CA VAL A 108 22.24 -4.74 2.91
C VAL A 108 22.98 -5.63 3.91
N ARG A 109 22.49 -5.72 5.16
CA ARG A 109 23.06 -6.62 6.18
C ARG A 109 23.11 -8.08 5.70
N ALA A 110 22.07 -8.57 5.03
CA ALA A 110 22.05 -9.93 4.50
C ALA A 110 23.05 -10.10 3.34
N ILE A 111 23.21 -9.09 2.47
CA ILE A 111 24.20 -9.09 1.38
C ILE A 111 25.62 -9.13 1.94
N GLU A 112 25.92 -8.34 2.98
CA GLU A 112 27.22 -8.33 3.65
C GLU A 112 27.57 -9.70 4.25
N GLU A 113 26.60 -10.36 4.89
CA GLU A 113 26.79 -11.72 5.44
C GLU A 113 27.04 -12.76 4.35
N TYR A 114 26.38 -12.64 3.20
CA TYR A 114 26.47 -13.61 2.09
C TYR A 114 27.49 -13.23 1.02
N GLN A 115 28.29 -12.17 1.21
CA GLN A 115 29.13 -11.56 0.18
C GLN A 115 30.01 -12.56 -0.61
N ASN A 116 30.64 -13.52 0.10
CA ASN A 116 31.53 -14.49 -0.52
C ASN A 116 30.74 -15.45 -1.43
N LYS A 117 29.58 -15.92 -0.94
CA LYS A 117 28.69 -16.78 -1.72
C LYS A 117 28.09 -16.05 -2.91
N LEU A 118 27.78 -14.75 -2.78
CA LEU A 118 27.27 -13.95 -3.89
C LEU A 118 28.27 -13.89 -5.05
N LYS A 119 29.57 -13.75 -4.75
CA LYS A 119 30.65 -13.81 -5.73
C LYS A 119 30.83 -15.21 -6.31
N GLU A 120 30.94 -16.22 -5.46
CA GLU A 120 31.12 -17.63 -5.85
C GLU A 120 30.04 -18.12 -6.81
N PHE A 121 28.78 -17.75 -6.56
CA PHE A 121 27.63 -18.16 -7.38
C PHE A 121 27.34 -17.20 -8.55
N ASN A 122 28.22 -16.23 -8.81
CA ASN A 122 28.10 -15.23 -9.87
C ASN A 122 26.71 -14.56 -9.89
N ILE A 123 26.33 -13.98 -8.74
CA ILE A 123 25.02 -13.36 -8.55
C ILE A 123 25.06 -11.88 -8.98
N THR A 124 24.14 -11.50 -9.88
CA THR A 124 23.86 -10.12 -10.26
C THR A 124 22.57 -9.62 -9.63
N ILE A 125 22.58 -8.41 -9.07
CA ILE A 125 21.42 -7.84 -8.37
C ILE A 125 20.87 -6.63 -9.14
N PHE A 126 19.57 -6.60 -9.36
CA PHE A 126 18.85 -5.46 -9.93
C PHE A 126 17.91 -4.87 -8.90
N VAL A 127 17.97 -3.55 -8.71
CA VAL A 127 17.22 -2.84 -7.67
C VAL A 127 16.32 -1.77 -8.27
N ARG A 128 15.02 -1.84 -7.98
CA ARG A 128 14.06 -0.77 -8.25
C ARG A 128 13.10 -0.64 -7.08
N ARG A 129 13.12 0.50 -6.40
CA ARG A 129 12.17 0.80 -5.33
C ARG A 129 12.00 2.30 -5.14
N ALA A 130 10.81 2.69 -4.68
CA ALA A 130 10.44 4.05 -4.30
C ALA A 130 9.46 4.03 -3.12
N GLY A 131 9.22 5.19 -2.51
CA GLY A 131 8.38 5.35 -1.31
C GLY A 131 9.13 6.07 -0.18
N PRO A 132 8.60 6.09 1.05
CA PRO A 132 9.22 6.79 2.18
C PRO A 132 10.71 6.47 2.35
N ASN A 133 11.56 7.51 2.32
CA ASN A 133 13.02 7.44 2.48
C ASN A 133 13.76 6.58 1.42
N TYR A 134 13.23 6.48 0.21
CA TYR A 134 13.83 5.62 -0.82
C TYR A 134 15.21 6.08 -1.30
N GLN A 135 15.51 7.38 -1.29
CA GLN A 135 16.80 7.91 -1.73
C GLN A 135 17.93 7.35 -0.86
N GLU A 136 17.72 7.29 0.45
CA GLU A 136 18.66 6.70 1.40
C GLU A 136 18.79 5.18 1.20
N GLY A 137 17.67 4.48 1.01
CA GLY A 137 17.68 3.06 0.69
C GLY A 137 18.51 2.76 -0.57
N LEU A 138 18.28 3.48 -1.66
CA LEU A 138 19.03 3.33 -2.91
C LEU A 138 20.50 3.74 -2.80
N ARG A 139 20.83 4.69 -1.92
CA ARG A 139 22.22 5.07 -1.62
C ARG A 139 22.96 3.90 -0.98
N VAL A 140 22.44 3.33 0.11
CA VAL A 140 23.11 2.21 0.82
C VAL A 140 23.23 0.96 -0.03
N MET A 141 22.24 0.67 -0.90
CA MET A 141 22.34 -0.45 -1.86
C MET A 141 23.43 -0.24 -2.93
N ARG A 142 23.66 0.99 -3.37
CA ARG A 142 24.76 1.30 -4.30
C ARG A 142 26.12 1.20 -3.62
N GLU A 143 26.22 1.67 -2.39
CA GLU A 143 27.46 1.62 -1.61
C GLU A 143 27.89 0.19 -1.30
N VAL A 144 26.97 -0.67 -0.86
CA VAL A 144 27.31 -2.08 -0.60
C VAL A 144 27.76 -2.81 -1.88
N GLY A 145 27.13 -2.53 -3.03
CA GLY A 145 27.54 -3.12 -4.31
C GLY A 145 28.96 -2.70 -4.71
N LYS A 146 29.30 -1.43 -4.53
CA LYS A 146 30.66 -0.91 -4.79
C LYS A 146 31.68 -1.49 -3.82
N ASN A 147 31.39 -1.45 -2.52
CA ASN A 147 32.33 -1.88 -1.48
C ASN A 147 32.63 -3.38 -1.54
N LEU A 148 31.62 -4.18 -1.88
CA LEU A 148 31.76 -5.62 -1.97
C LEU A 148 32.11 -6.10 -3.38
N GLU A 149 32.21 -5.22 -4.38
CA GLU A 149 32.41 -5.58 -5.79
C GLU A 149 31.37 -6.58 -6.31
N ILE A 150 30.12 -6.43 -5.88
CA ILE A 150 28.98 -7.23 -6.36
C ILE A 150 28.23 -6.38 -7.39
N PRO A 151 27.89 -6.92 -8.58
CA PRO A 151 27.19 -6.15 -9.59
C PRO A 151 25.76 -5.85 -9.14
N ILE A 152 25.57 -4.67 -8.55
CA ILE A 152 24.27 -4.15 -8.13
C ILE A 152 23.90 -2.97 -9.05
N HIS A 153 22.87 -3.16 -9.87
CA HIS A 153 22.34 -2.14 -10.76
C HIS A 153 21.11 -1.50 -10.14
N SER A 154 21.15 -0.20 -9.85
CA SER A 154 19.98 0.56 -9.42
C SER A 154 19.66 1.68 -10.41
N ASN A 155 18.43 1.68 -10.94
CA ASN A 155 17.96 2.75 -11.82
C ASN A 155 17.53 3.94 -10.96
N ALA A 156 18.47 4.82 -10.65
CA ALA A 156 18.19 6.08 -9.97
C ALA A 156 17.87 7.25 -10.95
N GLU A 157 18.16 7.12 -12.25
CA GLU A 157 18.39 8.31 -13.09
C GLU A 157 17.60 8.45 -14.41
N LYS A 158 16.66 7.58 -14.75
CA LYS A 158 15.73 7.87 -15.88
C LYS A 158 14.32 7.47 -15.52
N SER A 159 13.36 8.14 -16.16
CA SER A 159 11.90 7.93 -16.17
C SER A 159 11.48 6.49 -16.52
N THR A 160 12.03 5.51 -15.80
CA THR A 160 11.71 4.09 -15.85
C THR A 160 10.72 3.89 -14.73
N THR A 161 9.45 4.16 -15.03
CA THR A 161 8.35 3.54 -14.30
C THR A 161 8.56 2.03 -14.36
N THR A 162 7.94 1.28 -13.45
CA THR A 162 7.79 -0.17 -13.70
C THR A 162 7.24 -0.38 -15.11
N ALA A 163 6.46 0.57 -15.66
CA ALA A 163 5.88 0.52 -17.01
C ALA A 163 6.84 0.21 -18.17
N ASN A 164 8.13 0.52 -18.09
CA ASN A 164 9.09 0.13 -19.13
C ASN A 164 9.37 -1.39 -19.16
N PHE A 165 8.93 -2.14 -18.15
CA PHE A 165 8.88 -3.60 -18.08
C PHE A 165 7.47 -4.17 -18.33
N LEU A 166 6.41 -3.35 -18.48
CA LEU A 166 5.02 -3.77 -18.20
C LEU A 166 4.05 -3.96 -19.37
N LEU A 167 4.39 -3.68 -20.62
CA LEU A 167 3.36 -3.72 -21.67
C LEU A 167 3.78 -4.60 -22.86
N PRO A 168 3.21 -5.81 -23.00
CA PRO A 168 2.88 -6.34 -24.31
C PRO A 168 1.91 -5.37 -24.99
N SER A 169 2.10 -5.14 -26.29
CA SER A 169 1.26 -4.29 -27.12
C SER A 169 -0.20 -4.78 -27.14
N SER A 170 -1.12 -3.83 -26.88
CA SER A 170 -2.53 -3.77 -27.35
C SER A 170 -3.33 -5.07 -27.37
N ALA A 171 -4.20 -5.26 -26.38
CA ALA A 171 -5.36 -6.14 -26.51
C ALA A 171 -6.59 -5.29 -26.91
N ASP A 172 -7.35 -5.76 -27.90
CA ASP A 172 -8.61 -5.14 -28.31
C ASP A 172 -9.63 -5.20 -27.17
N ILE A 173 -10.01 -4.03 -26.65
CA ILE A 173 -11.02 -3.90 -25.60
C ILE A 173 -12.40 -3.91 -26.28
N LYS A 174 -13.17 -4.97 -26.08
CA LYS A 174 -14.61 -4.97 -26.40
C LYS A 174 -15.37 -4.20 -25.32
N VAL A 175 -16.04 -3.12 -25.74
CA VAL A 175 -16.96 -2.36 -24.89
C VAL A 175 -18.21 -3.23 -24.65
N VAL A 176 -18.50 -3.53 -23.39
CA VAL A 176 -19.72 -4.23 -22.96
C VAL A 176 -20.72 -3.18 -22.48
N GLU A 177 -22.00 -3.36 -22.81
CA GLU A 177 -23.07 -2.45 -22.42
C GLU A 177 -23.22 -2.33 -20.89
N PRO A 178 -23.60 -1.15 -20.38
CA PRO A 178 -23.67 -0.88 -18.95
C PRO A 178 -24.73 -1.73 -18.26
N VAL A 179 -24.31 -2.44 -17.22
CA VAL A 179 -25.21 -3.11 -16.26
C VAL A 179 -25.84 -2.04 -15.37
N GLN A 180 -27.14 -2.15 -15.10
CA GLN A 180 -27.87 -1.22 -14.23
C GLN A 180 -27.15 -1.00 -12.89
N GLY A 181 -26.99 0.28 -12.56
CA GLY A 181 -25.96 0.80 -11.65
C GLY A 181 -26.15 0.48 -10.18
N SER A 182 -25.04 0.47 -9.45
CA SER A 182 -24.99 0.50 -7.99
C SER A 182 -25.33 1.92 -7.51
N GLU A 183 -26.05 2.03 -6.39
CA GLU A 183 -26.44 3.30 -5.74
C GLU A 183 -25.25 4.03 -5.05
N LEU A 184 -24.00 3.72 -5.42
CA LEU A 184 -22.82 4.30 -4.77
C LEU A 184 -22.63 5.76 -5.20
N GLY A 185 -23.13 6.70 -4.40
CA GLY A 185 -22.92 8.14 -4.58
C GLY A 185 -21.48 8.60 -4.31
N ALA A 186 -21.22 9.90 -4.44
CA ALA A 186 -19.90 10.49 -4.17
C ALA A 186 -19.45 10.23 -2.72
N MET A 187 -18.29 9.56 -2.55
CA MET A 187 -17.78 9.15 -1.24
C MET A 187 -17.05 10.28 -0.50
N PHE A 188 -16.32 11.12 -1.24
CA PHE A 188 -15.43 12.12 -0.65
C PHE A 188 -15.54 13.49 -1.35
N SER A 189 -15.40 14.55 -0.56
CA SER A 189 -15.33 15.95 -0.98
C SER A 189 -14.32 16.73 -0.14
N SER A 190 -14.09 18.00 -0.46
CA SER A 190 -13.24 18.90 0.33
C SER A 190 -13.81 19.22 1.71
N GLN A 191 -15.09 18.91 1.95
CA GLN A 191 -15.78 19.07 3.24
C GLN A 191 -15.77 17.79 4.08
N THR A 192 -15.36 16.64 3.52
CA THR A 192 -15.34 15.35 4.22
C THR A 192 -14.57 15.42 5.52
N ARG A 193 -15.18 14.90 6.58
CA ARG A 193 -14.59 14.81 7.92
C ARG A 193 -14.58 13.37 8.39
N ALA A 194 -13.45 12.96 8.96
CA ALA A 194 -13.17 11.58 9.29
C ALA A 194 -12.85 11.40 10.77
N ILE A 195 -13.36 10.30 11.34
CA ILE A 195 -12.89 9.73 12.60
C ILE A 195 -11.83 8.69 12.28
N VAL A 196 -10.69 8.73 12.97
CA VAL A 196 -9.65 7.71 12.83
C VAL A 196 -9.70 6.77 14.03
N TRP A 197 -10.03 5.50 13.79
CA TRP A 197 -9.95 4.47 14.83
C TRP A 197 -8.51 3.98 14.94
N GLY A 198 -7.91 4.09 16.12
CA GLY A 198 -6.53 3.71 16.42
C GLY A 198 -5.59 4.90 16.56
N LEU A 199 -4.53 4.74 17.37
CA LEU A 199 -3.56 5.82 17.65
C LEU A 199 -2.51 5.96 16.52
N GLN A 200 -2.94 6.42 15.35
CA GLN A 200 -2.12 6.50 14.13
C GLN A 200 -1.59 7.91 13.84
N ILE A 201 -0.72 8.41 14.72
CA ILE A 201 -0.20 9.80 14.66
C ILE A 201 0.42 10.12 13.29
N ARG A 202 1.25 9.23 12.74
CA ARG A 202 1.91 9.47 11.44
C ARG A 202 0.92 9.54 10.26
N ALA A 203 -0.07 8.64 10.24
CA ALA A 203 -1.07 8.63 9.18
C ALA A 203 -1.97 9.88 9.26
N VAL A 204 -2.39 10.25 10.47
CA VAL A 204 -3.19 11.47 10.71
C VAL A 204 -2.41 12.70 10.31
N GLN A 205 -1.14 12.84 10.72
CA GLN A 205 -0.30 13.96 10.29
C GLN A 205 -0.19 14.01 8.76
N GLY A 206 0.05 12.87 8.10
CA GLY A 206 0.10 12.83 6.63
C GLY A 206 -1.21 13.22 5.95
N MET A 207 -2.37 12.90 6.53
CA MET A 207 -3.67 13.38 6.05
C MET A 207 -3.80 14.90 6.21
N VAL A 208 -3.43 15.43 7.39
CA VAL A 208 -3.46 16.87 7.70
C VAL A 208 -2.50 17.65 6.80
N ASP A 209 -1.31 17.12 6.53
CA ASP A 209 -0.35 17.71 5.59
C ASP A 209 -0.93 17.77 4.17
N PHE A 210 -1.57 16.69 3.72
CA PHE A 210 -2.25 16.64 2.43
C PHE A 210 -3.38 17.67 2.34
N ASP A 211 -4.19 17.78 3.38
CA ASP A 211 -5.28 18.74 3.45
C ASP A 211 -4.77 20.18 3.34
N TYR A 212 -3.64 20.48 3.97
CA TYR A 212 -2.99 21.79 3.92
C TYR A 212 -2.52 22.12 2.50
N VAL A 213 -1.81 21.21 1.82
CA VAL A 213 -1.35 21.46 0.43
C VAL A 213 -2.48 21.46 -0.59
N CYS A 214 -3.60 20.80 -0.28
CA CYS A 214 -4.85 20.91 -1.05
C CYS A 214 -5.62 22.20 -0.76
N GLN A 215 -5.12 23.08 0.12
CA GLN A 215 -5.76 24.33 0.52
C GLN A 215 -7.18 24.15 1.09
N ARG A 216 -7.39 23.05 1.83
CA ARG A 216 -8.68 22.82 2.48
C ARG A 216 -8.93 23.84 3.59
N PRO A 217 -10.19 24.22 3.86
CA PRO A 217 -10.50 25.18 4.91
C PRO A 217 -10.37 24.59 6.33
N LYS A 218 -10.46 23.27 6.46
CA LYS A 218 -10.34 22.55 7.74
C LYS A 218 -9.62 21.21 7.54
N PRO A 219 -8.94 20.68 8.57
CA PRO A 219 -8.40 19.33 8.55
C PRO A 219 -9.48 18.29 8.20
N SER A 220 -9.10 17.23 7.52
CA SER A 220 -9.97 16.08 7.26
C SER A 220 -10.29 15.30 8.52
N VAL A 221 -9.33 15.19 9.44
CA VAL A 221 -9.50 14.41 10.66
C VAL A 221 -10.19 15.25 11.73
N ALA A 222 -11.34 14.76 12.19
CA ALA A 222 -12.13 15.41 13.22
C ALA A 222 -11.67 15.01 14.62
N CYS A 223 -11.47 13.72 14.81
CA CYS A 223 -11.01 13.14 16.05
C CYS A 223 -10.40 11.76 15.81
N MET A 224 -9.80 11.23 16.87
CA MET A 224 -9.36 9.85 16.93
C MET A 224 -10.14 9.10 18.00
N VAL A 225 -10.34 7.80 17.81
CA VAL A 225 -10.92 6.90 18.82
C VAL A 225 -9.89 5.82 19.13
N TYR A 226 -9.52 5.68 20.40
CA TYR A 226 -8.59 4.64 20.82
C TYR A 226 -8.97 4.11 22.21
N PRO A 227 -9.70 2.98 22.32
CA PRO A 227 -10.25 2.51 23.59
C PRO A 227 -9.23 2.14 24.68
N MET A 228 -7.96 1.97 24.31
CA MET A 228 -6.88 1.59 25.22
C MET A 228 -6.26 2.78 25.98
N VAL A 229 -6.72 4.02 25.74
CA VAL A 229 -6.27 5.18 26.53
C VAL A 229 -6.92 5.19 27.93
N GLY A 230 -6.22 5.79 28.89
CA GLY A 230 -6.73 5.97 30.26
C GLY A 230 -7.95 6.90 30.36
N GLY A 231 -8.16 7.77 29.36
CA GLY A 231 -9.29 8.69 29.26
C GLY A 231 -9.19 9.59 28.03
N ASP A 232 -10.18 10.45 27.83
CA ASP A 232 -10.18 11.44 26.74
C ASP A 232 -8.95 12.35 26.83
N SER A 233 -8.31 12.59 25.69
CA SER A 233 -7.11 13.42 25.61
C SER A 233 -7.08 14.23 24.31
N LYS A 234 -6.00 14.95 24.08
CA LYS A 234 -5.74 15.68 22.82
C LYS A 234 -4.35 15.32 22.34
N GLN A 235 -4.20 15.19 21.03
CA GLN A 235 -2.94 14.90 20.37
C GLN A 235 -2.54 16.10 19.51
N ASN A 236 -1.27 16.48 19.59
CA ASN A 236 -0.71 17.59 18.83
C ASN A 236 -0.42 17.15 17.38
N PHE A 237 -0.77 18.02 16.44
CA PHE A 237 -0.51 17.89 15.00
C PHE A 237 -0.13 19.25 14.43
N TYR A 238 0.41 19.27 13.22
CA TYR A 238 0.75 20.50 12.50
C TYR A 238 -0.19 20.73 11.32
N TRP A 239 -0.77 21.93 11.24
CA TRP A 239 -1.48 22.45 10.08
C TRP A 239 -0.60 23.48 9.38
N GLY A 240 0.16 23.02 8.39
CA GLY A 240 1.29 23.79 7.86
C GLY A 240 2.33 24.00 8.96
N HIS A 241 2.54 25.25 9.38
CA HIS A 241 3.47 25.59 10.46
C HIS A 241 2.79 25.80 11.82
N LYS A 242 1.46 25.74 11.88
CA LYS A 242 0.69 25.99 13.11
C LYS A 242 0.41 24.68 13.83
N GLU A 243 0.69 24.63 15.13
CA GLU A 243 0.27 23.52 15.97
C GLU A 243 -1.25 23.56 16.22
N ILE A 244 -1.89 22.41 16.05
CA ILE A 244 -3.31 22.18 16.30
C ILE A 244 -3.50 20.95 17.19
N LEU A 245 -4.61 20.91 17.90
CA LEU A 245 -4.98 19.80 18.76
C LEU A 245 -6.15 19.03 18.15
N ILE A 246 -5.98 17.72 17.96
CA ILE A 246 -7.07 16.81 17.57
C ILE A 246 -7.46 15.98 18.79
N PRO A 247 -8.74 15.93 19.17
CA PRO A 247 -9.19 15.16 20.33
C PRO A 247 -9.09 13.66 20.08
N VAL A 248 -8.72 12.93 21.13
CA VAL A 248 -8.66 11.47 21.18
C VAL A 248 -9.66 11.00 22.22
N TYR A 249 -10.66 10.23 21.79
CA TYR A 249 -11.71 9.70 22.65
C TYR A 249 -11.46 8.25 22.99
N LYS A 250 -11.81 7.87 24.23
CA LYS A 250 -11.84 6.46 24.61
C LYS A 250 -13.05 5.74 24.01
N SER A 251 -14.19 6.42 23.97
CA SER A 251 -15.47 5.90 23.50
C SER A 251 -15.78 6.38 22.07
N MET A 252 -16.27 5.47 21.21
CA MET A 252 -16.79 5.86 19.89
C MET A 252 -18.04 6.72 20.03
N ASP A 253 -18.92 6.42 20.99
CA ASP A 253 -20.17 7.15 21.22
C ASP A 253 -19.90 8.64 21.54
N ASP A 254 -18.91 8.93 22.40
CA ASP A 254 -18.51 10.30 22.72
C ASP A 254 -17.96 11.03 21.49
N ALA A 255 -17.18 10.34 20.66
CA ALA A 255 -16.62 10.89 19.44
C ALA A 255 -17.73 11.24 18.43
N MET A 256 -18.70 10.35 18.23
CA MET A 256 -19.82 10.56 17.30
C MET A 256 -20.70 11.73 17.75
N LYS A 257 -21.07 11.78 19.04
CA LYS A 257 -21.88 12.87 19.62
C LYS A 257 -21.22 14.24 19.50
N LYS A 258 -19.89 14.32 19.74
CA LYS A 258 -19.14 15.59 19.69
C LYS A 258 -18.77 16.03 18.27
N HIS A 259 -18.78 15.11 17.30
CA HIS A 259 -18.40 15.37 15.90
C HIS A 259 -19.48 14.89 14.93
N PRO A 260 -20.68 15.50 14.93
CA PRO A 260 -21.78 15.11 14.04
C PRO A 260 -21.48 15.37 12.55
N ASP A 261 -20.46 16.17 12.23
CA ASP A 261 -20.01 16.42 10.86
C ASP A 261 -19.12 15.30 10.29
N ALA A 262 -18.65 14.37 11.12
CA ALA A 262 -17.82 13.26 10.68
C ALA A 262 -18.67 12.16 10.04
N SER A 263 -18.44 11.94 8.74
CA SER A 263 -19.17 10.98 7.90
C SER A 263 -18.32 9.81 7.43
N VAL A 264 -17.01 9.85 7.68
CA VAL A 264 -16.08 8.79 7.32
C VAL A 264 -15.42 8.22 8.57
N MET A 265 -15.26 6.91 8.65
CA MET A 265 -14.35 6.28 9.61
C MET A 265 -13.17 5.62 8.87
N VAL A 266 -11.94 5.95 9.26
CA VAL A 266 -10.74 5.24 8.83
C VAL A 266 -10.32 4.30 9.94
N ASN A 267 -10.51 3.00 9.73
CA ASN A 267 -10.34 1.97 10.75
C ASN A 267 -8.96 1.30 10.68
N PHE A 268 -8.05 1.70 11.58
CA PHE A 268 -6.75 1.06 11.78
C PHE A 268 -6.74 0.05 12.92
N ALA A 269 -7.90 -0.50 13.28
CA ALA A 269 -7.98 -1.65 14.17
C ALA A 269 -7.12 -2.82 13.67
N SER A 270 -6.63 -3.63 14.61
CA SER A 270 -5.96 -4.89 14.26
C SER A 270 -6.94 -5.86 13.60
N LEU A 271 -6.44 -6.89 12.90
CA LEU A 271 -7.29 -7.95 12.33
C LEU A 271 -8.24 -8.60 13.34
N ARG A 272 -7.89 -8.58 14.64
CA ARG A 272 -8.67 -9.16 15.74
C ARG A 272 -9.84 -8.27 16.17
N SER A 273 -9.72 -6.96 15.99
CA SER A 273 -10.69 -5.96 16.49
C SER A 273 -11.39 -5.19 15.37
N ALA A 274 -10.93 -5.34 14.12
CA ALA A 274 -11.49 -4.64 12.96
C ALA A 274 -12.94 -5.02 12.68
N TYR A 275 -13.33 -6.27 12.95
CA TYR A 275 -14.71 -6.70 12.80
C TYR A 275 -15.66 -5.96 13.75
N ASP A 276 -15.42 -6.04 15.06
CA ASP A 276 -16.31 -5.45 16.06
C ASP A 276 -16.38 -3.92 15.96
N SER A 277 -15.23 -3.26 15.78
CA SER A 277 -15.18 -1.80 15.59
C SER A 277 -15.90 -1.32 14.33
N THR A 278 -15.91 -2.13 13.26
CA THR A 278 -16.65 -1.81 12.03
C THR A 278 -18.15 -1.97 12.23
N LEU A 279 -18.59 -3.03 12.92
CA LEU A 279 -20.01 -3.21 13.25
C LEU A 279 -20.52 -2.10 14.15
N GLU A 280 -19.76 -1.73 15.18
CA GLU A 280 -20.08 -0.61 16.08
C GLU A 280 -20.26 0.69 15.30
N ALA A 281 -19.34 1.01 14.38
CA ALA A 281 -19.42 2.23 13.58
C ALA A 281 -20.65 2.30 12.68
N MET A 282 -21.11 1.16 12.16
CA MET A 282 -22.33 1.08 11.33
C MET A 282 -23.63 1.28 12.12
N GLU A 283 -23.59 1.32 13.45
CA GLU A 283 -24.76 1.69 14.25
C GLU A 283 -24.98 3.21 14.32
N TYR A 284 -23.99 4.03 13.92
CA TYR A 284 -24.10 5.48 13.89
C TYR A 284 -24.53 5.99 12.50
N PRO A 285 -25.76 6.54 12.34
CA PRO A 285 -26.29 6.92 11.02
C PRO A 285 -25.50 8.00 10.28
N GLN A 286 -24.68 8.78 10.99
CA GLN A 286 -23.83 9.81 10.39
C GLN A 286 -22.68 9.22 9.56
N ILE A 287 -22.24 7.99 9.85
CA ILE A 287 -21.17 7.33 9.11
C ILE A 287 -21.72 6.80 7.79
N LYS A 288 -21.22 7.35 6.69
CA LYS A 288 -21.58 6.99 5.31
C LYS A 288 -20.49 6.19 4.61
N SER A 289 -19.26 6.25 5.11
CA SER A 289 -18.17 5.45 4.57
C SER A 289 -17.22 4.96 5.65
N ILE A 290 -16.81 3.70 5.54
CA ILE A 290 -15.80 3.10 6.41
C ILE A 290 -14.64 2.61 5.54
N VAL A 291 -13.42 2.80 5.99
CA VAL A 291 -12.24 2.21 5.36
C VAL A 291 -11.61 1.24 6.34
N ILE A 292 -11.51 -0.04 5.96
CA ILE A 292 -10.95 -1.09 6.81
C ILE A 292 -9.52 -1.36 6.35
N ILE A 293 -8.53 -0.93 7.14
CA ILE A 293 -7.12 -1.03 6.75
C ILE A 293 -6.56 -2.44 6.99
N ALA A 294 -7.03 -3.14 8.02
CA ALA A 294 -6.49 -4.42 8.47
C ALA A 294 -6.52 -5.49 7.38
N GLU A 295 -5.41 -6.21 7.24
CA GLU A 295 -5.29 -7.43 6.44
C GLU A 295 -5.44 -8.66 7.35
N GLY A 296 -5.93 -9.78 6.80
CA GLY A 296 -6.06 -11.04 7.54
C GLY A 296 -7.33 -11.17 8.39
N ILE A 297 -8.37 -10.38 8.10
CA ILE A 297 -9.70 -10.60 8.69
C ILE A 297 -10.26 -11.91 8.12
N PRO A 298 -10.76 -12.84 8.97
CA PRO A 298 -11.37 -14.07 8.47
C PRO A 298 -12.50 -13.78 7.47
N GLU A 299 -12.48 -14.47 6.33
CA GLU A 299 -13.44 -14.25 5.22
C GLU A 299 -14.91 -14.27 5.68
N ASN A 300 -15.23 -15.13 6.65
CA ASN A 300 -16.58 -15.23 7.20
C ASN A 300 -17.04 -13.93 7.91
N PHE A 301 -16.14 -13.24 8.60
CA PHE A 301 -16.41 -11.96 9.22
C PHE A 301 -16.59 -10.87 8.17
N THR A 302 -15.75 -10.84 7.14
CA THR A 302 -15.91 -9.92 6.02
C THR A 302 -17.26 -10.10 5.31
N ARG A 303 -17.73 -11.35 5.10
CA ARG A 303 -19.09 -11.59 4.56
C ARG A 303 -20.20 -11.01 5.43
N LYS A 304 -20.09 -11.11 6.76
CA LYS A 304 -21.06 -10.50 7.68
C LYS A 304 -21.02 -8.96 7.62
N ILE A 305 -19.83 -8.38 7.47
CA ILE A 305 -19.66 -6.94 7.23
C ILE A 305 -20.38 -6.53 5.94
N ILE A 306 -20.23 -7.27 4.83
CA ILE A 306 -20.90 -6.98 3.56
C ILE A 306 -22.42 -6.92 3.73
N VAL A 307 -23.00 -7.94 4.37
CA VAL A 307 -24.46 -8.00 4.59
C VAL A 307 -24.94 -6.80 5.42
N LYS A 308 -24.24 -6.49 6.51
CA LYS A 308 -24.60 -5.38 7.41
C LYS A 308 -24.39 -4.01 6.75
N ALA A 309 -23.34 -3.85 5.95
CA ALA A 309 -23.05 -2.62 5.22
C ALA A 309 -24.16 -2.31 4.20
N LYS A 310 -24.67 -3.34 3.51
CA LYS A 310 -25.82 -3.22 2.61
C LYS A 310 -27.10 -2.83 3.36
N ASP A 311 -27.39 -3.49 4.48
CA ASP A 311 -28.55 -3.19 5.35
C ASP A 311 -28.52 -1.73 5.85
N LYS A 312 -27.34 -1.24 6.24
CA LYS A 312 -27.16 0.11 6.78
C LYS A 312 -26.88 1.18 5.71
N ASN A 313 -26.79 0.79 4.43
CA ASN A 313 -26.38 1.65 3.31
C ASN A 313 -25.07 2.43 3.60
N VAL A 314 -24.03 1.71 4.02
CA VAL A 314 -22.70 2.24 4.31
C VAL A 314 -21.69 1.73 3.29
N ASN A 315 -20.96 2.65 2.66
CA ASN A 315 -19.92 2.29 1.69
C ASN A 315 -18.65 1.85 2.42
N ILE A 316 -18.04 0.73 2.01
CA ILE A 316 -16.83 0.25 2.69
C ILE A 316 -15.72 -0.05 1.68
N ILE A 317 -14.56 0.61 1.87
CA ILE A 317 -13.33 0.30 1.13
C ILE A 317 -12.47 -0.63 1.98
N GLY A 318 -12.10 -1.80 1.44
CA GLY A 318 -11.34 -2.84 2.13
C GLY A 318 -12.16 -4.10 2.42
N PRO A 319 -11.66 -5.02 3.27
CA PRO A 319 -10.43 -4.93 4.07
C PRO A 319 -9.12 -5.05 3.26
N ALA A 320 -7.98 -5.14 3.95
CA ALA A 320 -6.65 -5.32 3.36
C ALA A 320 -6.30 -4.26 2.31
N THR A 321 -6.47 -2.99 2.67
CA THR A 321 -6.25 -1.85 1.78
C THR A 321 -5.48 -0.72 2.45
N VAL A 322 -4.80 0.09 1.63
CA VAL A 322 -4.31 1.40 2.05
C VAL A 322 -5.43 2.48 2.02
N GLY A 323 -6.52 2.19 1.33
CA GLY A 323 -7.67 3.06 1.14
C GLY A 323 -7.74 3.64 -0.27
N GLY A 324 -7.46 4.94 -0.40
CA GLY A 324 -7.65 5.69 -1.63
C GLY A 324 -7.35 7.17 -1.46
N ILE A 325 -7.40 7.90 -2.56
CA ILE A 325 -7.11 9.32 -2.61
C ILE A 325 -8.01 10.03 -3.63
N LYS A 326 -8.58 11.16 -3.23
CA LYS A 326 -9.26 12.10 -4.10
C LYS A 326 -8.50 13.43 -4.06
N PRO A 327 -7.61 13.69 -5.03
CA PRO A 327 -6.81 14.91 -5.11
C PRO A 327 -7.63 16.20 -4.90
N GLY A 328 -7.09 17.11 -4.08
CA GLY A 328 -7.78 18.35 -3.68
C GLY A 328 -8.89 18.18 -2.63
N CYS A 329 -9.30 16.94 -2.33
CA CYS A 329 -10.46 16.67 -1.49
C CYS A 329 -10.11 15.92 -0.21
N PHE A 330 -9.65 14.68 -0.29
CA PHE A 330 -9.46 13.80 0.87
C PHE A 330 -8.53 12.64 0.50
N LYS A 331 -7.64 12.25 1.42
CA LYS A 331 -6.88 11.01 1.29
C LYS A 331 -7.08 10.14 2.52
N ILE A 332 -7.09 8.83 2.30
CA ILE A 332 -7.30 7.87 3.38
C ILE A 332 -5.95 7.46 3.96
N GLY A 333 -5.71 7.84 5.21
CA GLY A 333 -4.58 7.39 5.99
C GLY A 333 -3.24 7.58 5.27
N ASN A 334 -2.55 6.48 5.02
CA ASN A 334 -1.23 6.45 4.40
C ASN A 334 -1.23 6.53 2.87
N SER A 335 -2.39 6.57 2.21
CA SER A 335 -2.47 6.61 0.75
C SER A 335 -1.67 7.76 0.16
N GLY A 336 -0.97 7.52 -0.95
CA GLY A 336 -0.10 8.51 -1.62
C GLY A 336 1.24 8.75 -0.91
N GLY A 337 1.45 8.19 0.28
CA GLY A 337 2.68 8.29 1.04
C GLY A 337 3.03 9.68 1.55
N MET A 338 4.33 10.00 1.52
CA MET A 338 4.89 11.24 2.06
C MET A 338 4.68 12.42 1.10
N MET A 339 4.91 13.64 1.62
CA MET A 339 4.69 14.89 0.90
C MET A 339 5.46 14.99 -0.43
N ASP A 340 6.68 14.47 -0.46
CA ASP A 340 7.49 14.39 -1.67
C ASP A 340 6.76 13.68 -2.82
N ASN A 341 6.16 12.53 -2.55
CA ASN A 341 5.40 11.78 -3.54
C ASN A 341 4.06 12.44 -3.89
N LEU A 342 3.38 13.05 -2.90
CA LEU A 342 2.13 13.80 -3.15
C LEU A 342 2.36 14.96 -4.13
N LEU A 343 3.47 15.68 -3.99
CA LEU A 343 3.86 16.76 -4.89
C LEU A 343 4.35 16.22 -6.24
N HIS A 344 5.21 15.19 -6.24
CA HIS A 344 5.73 14.59 -7.46
C HIS A 344 4.61 14.03 -8.36
N SER A 345 3.65 13.33 -7.77
CA SER A 345 2.50 12.76 -8.47
C SER A 345 1.35 13.77 -8.65
N LYS A 346 1.56 15.04 -8.28
CA LYS A 346 0.60 16.15 -8.42
C LYS A 346 -0.78 15.85 -7.80
N LEU A 347 -0.79 15.18 -6.64
CA LEU A 347 -2.00 14.69 -5.98
C LEU A 347 -2.73 15.78 -5.16
N TYR A 348 -2.21 17.00 -5.11
CA TYR A 348 -2.81 18.12 -4.37
C TYR A 348 -3.97 18.80 -5.13
N ARG A 349 -4.21 18.44 -6.40
CA ARG A 349 -5.28 19.00 -7.24
C ARG A 349 -5.88 17.94 -8.18
N PRO A 350 -7.18 18.00 -8.51
CA PRO A 350 -7.82 17.02 -9.37
C PRO A 350 -7.27 17.09 -10.80
N GLY A 351 -7.12 15.92 -11.43
CA GLY A 351 -7.08 15.78 -12.88
C GLY A 351 -8.41 15.19 -13.39
N SER A 352 -8.35 14.36 -14.43
CA SER A 352 -9.55 13.79 -15.07
C SER A 352 -9.55 12.26 -15.14
N VAL A 353 -8.54 11.59 -14.58
CA VAL A 353 -8.45 10.13 -14.62
C VAL A 353 -8.83 9.53 -13.27
N ALA A 354 -9.93 8.78 -13.23
CA ALA A 354 -10.27 7.95 -12.09
C ALA A 354 -9.74 6.52 -12.28
N TYR A 355 -9.34 5.86 -11.19
CA TYR A 355 -8.94 4.45 -11.23
C TYR A 355 -9.41 3.68 -10.01
N VAL A 356 -9.52 2.37 -10.18
CA VAL A 356 -9.74 1.42 -9.10
C VAL A 356 -8.76 0.26 -9.22
N SER A 357 -8.13 -0.15 -8.12
CA SER A 357 -7.19 -1.28 -8.06
C SER A 357 -7.49 -2.18 -6.87
N ARG A 358 -6.91 -3.39 -6.82
CA ARG A 358 -6.86 -4.19 -5.58
C ARG A 358 -5.68 -3.81 -4.70
N SER A 359 -4.49 -3.73 -5.30
CA SER A 359 -3.25 -3.48 -4.57
C SER A 359 -3.04 -1.99 -4.27
N GLY A 360 -2.86 -1.66 -2.99
CA GLY A 360 -2.48 -0.32 -2.56
C GLY A 360 -1.08 0.10 -3.02
N GLY A 361 -0.12 -0.83 -3.13
CA GLY A 361 1.19 -0.51 -3.69
C GLY A 361 1.10 -0.10 -5.17
N MET A 362 0.27 -0.83 -5.93
CA MET A 362 0.05 -0.51 -7.34
C MET A 362 -0.84 0.72 -7.55
N SER A 363 -1.74 1.07 -6.62
CA SER A 363 -2.47 2.35 -6.72
C SER A 363 -1.51 3.55 -6.68
N ASN A 364 -0.45 3.48 -5.91
CA ASN A 364 0.54 4.56 -5.89
C ASN A 364 1.44 4.56 -7.14
N GLU A 365 1.72 3.39 -7.72
CA GLU A 365 2.35 3.32 -9.05
C GLU A 365 1.43 3.92 -10.13
N LEU A 366 0.11 3.68 -10.06
CA LEU A 366 -0.88 4.32 -10.94
C LEU A 366 -0.90 5.83 -10.75
N ASN A 367 -0.85 6.35 -9.52
CA ASN A 367 -0.73 7.80 -9.27
C ASN A 367 0.44 8.40 -10.05
N ASN A 368 1.60 7.76 -9.95
CA ASN A 368 2.80 8.20 -10.65
C ASN A 368 2.64 8.12 -12.18
N ILE A 369 2.21 6.99 -12.73
CA ILE A 369 2.01 6.80 -14.18
C ILE A 369 1.01 7.83 -14.73
N VAL A 370 -0.15 7.95 -14.10
CA VAL A 370 -1.23 8.88 -14.50
C VAL A 370 -0.74 10.32 -14.45
N SER A 371 0.01 10.73 -13.42
CA SER A 371 0.52 12.10 -13.29
C SER A 371 1.54 12.50 -14.36
N GLN A 372 2.23 11.52 -14.94
CA GLN A 372 3.24 11.69 -15.99
C GLN A 372 2.62 11.66 -17.39
N LYS A 373 1.52 10.93 -17.58
CA LYS A 373 0.92 10.69 -18.90
C LYS A 373 -0.39 11.45 -19.16
N THR A 374 -0.97 12.07 -18.14
CA THR A 374 -2.26 12.77 -18.22
C THR A 374 -2.23 14.06 -17.39
N ASN A 375 -3.37 14.76 -17.27
CA ASN A 375 -3.51 15.92 -16.39
C ASN A 375 -3.53 15.57 -14.89
N GLY A 376 -3.69 14.29 -14.54
CA GLY A 376 -3.58 13.75 -13.19
C GLY A 376 -4.78 12.94 -12.75
N VAL A 377 -4.71 12.44 -11.51
CA VAL A 377 -5.76 11.63 -10.90
C VAL A 377 -6.93 12.50 -10.47
N TYR A 378 -8.15 12.10 -10.82
CA TYR A 378 -9.39 12.66 -10.25
C TYR A 378 -9.76 11.96 -8.95
N GLU A 379 -9.79 10.62 -8.96
CA GLU A 379 -10.01 9.80 -7.77
C GLU A 379 -9.39 8.40 -7.96
N GLY A 380 -8.69 7.91 -6.95
CA GLY A 380 -8.07 6.59 -6.93
C GLY A 380 -8.53 5.78 -5.73
N VAL A 381 -9.01 4.56 -5.96
CA VAL A 381 -9.42 3.64 -4.88
C VAL A 381 -8.65 2.32 -4.98
N ALA A 382 -8.15 1.83 -3.85
CA ALA A 382 -7.70 0.45 -3.71
C ALA A 382 -8.77 -0.32 -2.91
N ILE A 383 -9.50 -1.26 -3.54
CA ILE A 383 -10.57 -2.02 -2.87
C ILE A 383 -10.05 -3.05 -1.87
N GLY A 384 -8.76 -3.40 -1.97
CA GLY A 384 -8.10 -4.35 -1.09
C GLY A 384 -7.85 -5.73 -1.71
N GLY A 385 -6.97 -6.50 -1.06
CA GLY A 385 -6.50 -7.81 -1.52
C GLY A 385 -7.36 -9.00 -1.08
N ASP A 386 -8.30 -8.80 -0.16
CA ASP A 386 -9.14 -9.86 0.38
C ASP A 386 -10.04 -10.51 -0.70
N ARG A 387 -10.44 -11.76 -0.45
CA ARG A 387 -11.31 -12.52 -1.37
C ARG A 387 -12.64 -11.82 -1.63
N TYR A 388 -13.23 -11.24 -0.59
CA TYR A 388 -14.51 -10.54 -0.63
C TYR A 388 -14.32 -9.07 -0.24
N PRO A 389 -13.79 -8.21 -1.14
CA PRO A 389 -13.77 -6.78 -0.87
C PRO A 389 -15.22 -6.28 -0.76
N VAL A 390 -15.50 -5.37 0.17
CA VAL A 390 -16.89 -4.98 0.45
C VAL A 390 -17.50 -4.19 -0.71
N THR A 391 -16.75 -3.24 -1.28
CA THR A 391 -17.04 -2.66 -2.59
C THR A 391 -16.12 -3.26 -3.65
N THR A 392 -16.67 -3.46 -4.84
CA THR A 392 -16.02 -4.14 -5.95
C THR A 392 -15.51 -3.15 -7.00
N PHE A 393 -14.80 -3.66 -8.01
CA PHE A 393 -14.43 -2.86 -9.17
C PHE A 393 -15.63 -2.19 -9.83
N LEU A 394 -16.71 -2.95 -10.04
CA LEU A 394 -17.90 -2.47 -10.71
C LEU A 394 -18.55 -1.32 -9.93
N ASP A 395 -18.60 -1.41 -8.60
CA ASP A 395 -19.17 -0.36 -7.75
C ASP A 395 -18.48 0.99 -7.93
N HIS A 396 -17.14 0.98 -7.98
CA HIS A 396 -16.38 2.22 -8.18
C HIS A 396 -16.41 2.69 -9.64
N LEU A 397 -16.41 1.78 -10.63
CA LEU A 397 -16.52 2.14 -12.05
C LEU A 397 -17.87 2.80 -12.36
N LEU A 398 -18.97 2.23 -11.86
CA LEU A 398 -20.31 2.81 -12.01
C LEU A 398 -20.40 4.17 -11.32
N ARG A 399 -19.77 4.32 -10.15
CA ARG A 399 -19.68 5.62 -9.51
C ARG A 399 -18.92 6.61 -10.37
N PHE A 400 -17.77 6.23 -10.95
CA PHE A 400 -16.95 7.09 -11.81
C PHE A 400 -17.68 7.51 -13.10
N GLU A 401 -18.45 6.61 -13.70
CA GLU A 401 -19.29 6.92 -14.87
C GLU A 401 -20.32 8.01 -14.57
N ASN A 402 -20.85 8.02 -13.35
CA ASN A 402 -21.87 8.98 -12.91
C ASN A 402 -21.29 10.27 -12.30
N ILE A 403 -19.97 10.49 -12.37
CA ILE A 403 -19.35 11.75 -11.94
C ILE A 403 -19.47 12.75 -13.08
N ASN A 404 -20.44 13.66 -12.95
CA ASN A 404 -20.60 14.81 -13.85
C ASN A 404 -19.49 15.85 -13.66
#